data_AF-A0A954TW09-F1
#
_entry.id   AF-A0A954TW09-F1
#
_cell.length_a   1.000
_cell.length_b   1.000
_cell.length_c   1.000
_cell.angle_alpha   90.00
_cell.angle_beta   90.00
_cell.angle_gamma   90.00
#
_symmetry.space_group_name_H-M   'P 1'
#
loop_
_entity.id
_entity.type
_entity.pdbx_description
1 polymer ?
#
loop_
_entity_poly.entity_id
_entity_poly.type
_entity_poly.pdbx_seq_one_letter_code
_entity_poly.pdbx_strand_id
1 'polypeptide(L)'
;MSDGLVHFSCPVCRARMATLAANAEHHVECPECTTILDVPFLPPQAHLDDIVTAEESAVEFHNRETNNDGELDMTPMVDVTFLLLIFFMVTAAFTMQKSFQLPTPNQDAPSSNYRESVEEDGVITVRIDEYNTFHVSAPGWDEEQEAPSEQELLRRLREARQGDGRGNVPNTLIVEANGDATHEKVVMALDAGSEIGMEEVKLRTVDEE
;
A
#
# COMPACT_ATOMS: atom_id res chain seq x y z
N MET A 1 65.08 18.46 -30.88
CA MET A 1 64.52 17.11 -30.66
C MET A 1 64.20 17.01 -29.18
N SER A 2 63.03 17.51 -28.79
CA SER A 2 62.54 17.46 -27.41
C SER A 2 61.58 16.29 -27.33
N ASP A 3 62.00 15.21 -26.68
CA ASP A 3 61.17 14.04 -26.44
C ASP A 3 59.97 14.44 -25.58
N GLY A 4 58.81 14.60 -26.21
CA GLY A 4 57.57 14.97 -25.52
C GLY A 4 57.15 13.84 -24.59
N LEU A 5 57.03 14.10 -23.29
CA LEU A 5 56.34 13.20 -22.37
C LEU A 5 54.85 13.54 -22.34
N VAL A 6 54.02 12.50 -22.39
CA VAL A 6 52.57 12.58 -22.23
C VAL A 6 52.22 12.18 -20.80
N HIS A 7 51.61 13.09 -20.06
CA HIS A 7 51.13 12.84 -18.70
C HIS A 7 49.64 12.49 -18.73
N PHE A 8 49.27 11.39 -18.06
CA PHE A 8 47.89 10.94 -17.95
C PHE A 8 47.67 10.22 -16.61
N SER A 9 46.42 9.98 -16.23
CA SER A 9 46.09 9.34 -14.95
C SER A 9 45.36 8.01 -15.18
N CYS A 10 45.68 7.00 -14.37
CA CYS A 10 44.97 5.72 -14.43
C CYS A 10 43.49 5.92 -14.00
N PRO A 11 42.51 5.47 -14.79
CA PRO A 11 41.09 5.58 -14.45
C PRO A 11 40.68 4.70 -13.26
N VAL A 12 41.47 3.65 -12.94
CA VAL A 12 41.15 2.69 -11.88
C VAL A 12 41.72 3.13 -10.53
N CYS A 13 43.05 3.33 -10.43
CA CYS A 13 43.69 3.69 -9.16
C CYS A 13 44.02 5.19 -9.01
N ARG A 14 43.83 5.99 -10.06
CA ARG A 14 44.17 7.44 -10.13
C ARG A 14 45.65 7.77 -9.99
N ALA A 15 46.55 6.80 -10.13
CA ALA A 15 47.98 7.05 -10.25
C ALA A 15 48.28 8.00 -11.41
N ARG A 16 49.14 9.00 -11.19
CA ARG A 16 49.65 9.86 -12.27
C ARG A 16 50.83 9.16 -12.94
N MET A 17 50.73 9.01 -14.26
CA MET A 17 51.72 8.33 -15.08
C MET A 17 52.24 9.27 -16.17
N ALA A 18 53.45 9.00 -16.66
CA ALA A 18 54.06 9.73 -17.75
C ALA A 18 54.79 8.75 -18.67
N THR A 19 54.56 8.83 -19.96
CA THR A 19 55.23 7.99 -20.96
C THR A 19 55.75 8.85 -22.11
N LEU A 20 56.74 8.35 -22.85
CA LEU A 20 57.23 9.04 -24.05
C LEU A 20 56.14 9.07 -25.12
N ALA A 21 56.00 10.19 -25.83
CA ALA A 21 55.04 10.35 -26.92
C ALA A 21 55.25 9.33 -28.07
N ALA A 22 56.44 8.74 -28.18
CA ALA A 22 56.72 7.63 -29.09
C ALA A 22 55.91 6.35 -28.79
N ASN A 23 55.40 6.21 -27.56
CA ASN A 23 54.52 5.12 -27.14
C ASN A 23 53.03 5.48 -27.26
N ALA A 24 52.70 6.57 -27.96
CA ALA A 24 51.31 6.85 -28.32
C ALA A 24 50.75 5.65 -29.11
N GLU A 25 49.50 5.27 -28.81
CA GLU A 25 48.82 4.09 -29.37
C GLU A 25 49.35 2.71 -28.92
N HIS A 26 50.32 2.64 -28.01
CA HIS A 26 50.74 1.38 -27.37
C HIS A 26 50.14 1.24 -25.97
N HIS A 27 49.84 -0.01 -25.59
CA HIS A 27 49.33 -0.35 -24.27
C HIS A 27 50.44 -0.29 -23.22
N VAL A 28 50.19 0.40 -22.10
CA VAL A 28 51.13 0.48 -20.97
C VAL A 28 50.45 0.01 -19.69
N GLU A 29 51.13 -0.83 -18.93
CA GLU A 29 50.65 -1.32 -17.64
C GLU A 29 50.84 -0.30 -16.52
N CYS A 30 49.80 -0.12 -15.71
CA CYS A 30 49.89 0.70 -14.51
C CYS A 30 50.75 0.02 -13.44
N PRO A 31 51.80 0.67 -12.89
CA PRO A 31 52.68 0.05 -11.89
C PRO A 31 52.00 -0.18 -10.53
N GLU A 32 50.85 0.46 -10.28
CA GLU A 32 50.18 0.42 -8.98
C GLU A 32 48.99 -0.56 -8.93
N CYS A 33 48.31 -0.79 -10.05
CA CYS A 33 47.16 -1.70 -10.14
C CYS A 33 47.22 -2.70 -11.29
N THR A 34 48.32 -2.72 -12.04
CA THR A 34 48.62 -3.64 -13.16
C THR A 34 47.57 -3.64 -14.28
N THR A 35 46.71 -2.62 -14.32
CA THR A 35 45.72 -2.44 -15.38
C THR A 35 46.40 -1.95 -16.65
N ILE A 36 46.05 -2.57 -17.79
CA ILE A 36 46.53 -2.20 -19.12
C ILE A 36 45.78 -0.95 -19.60
N LEU A 37 46.51 0.10 -20.00
CA LEU A 37 45.96 1.40 -20.35
C LEU A 37 46.40 1.85 -21.74
N ASP A 38 45.49 2.50 -22.46
CA ASP A 38 45.75 3.12 -23.75
C ASP A 38 46.31 4.52 -23.57
N VAL A 39 47.50 4.78 -24.10
CA VAL A 39 48.13 6.10 -24.03
C VAL A 39 47.45 7.04 -25.04
N PRO A 40 46.88 8.17 -24.59
CA PRO A 40 46.18 9.11 -25.48
C PRO A 40 47.19 9.81 -26.41
N PHE A 41 46.87 9.86 -27.70
CA PHE A 41 47.67 10.53 -28.73
C PHE A 41 47.59 12.05 -28.57
N LEU A 42 48.74 12.74 -28.53
CA LEU A 42 48.80 14.20 -28.51
C LEU A 42 49.08 14.71 -29.94
N PRO A 43 48.20 15.51 -30.55
CA PRO A 43 48.42 16.02 -31.90
C PRO A 43 49.59 17.05 -31.93
N PRO A 44 50.37 17.13 -33.02
CA PRO A 44 51.49 18.06 -33.14
C PRO A 44 50.98 19.50 -33.19
N GLN A 45 51.59 20.40 -32.42
CA GLN A 45 51.11 21.78 -32.26
C GLN A 45 51.18 22.57 -33.57
N ALA A 46 50.05 23.16 -33.97
CA ALA A 46 49.90 23.92 -35.20
C ALA A 46 50.59 25.30 -35.10
N HIS A 47 51.44 25.59 -36.09
CA HIS A 47 52.11 26.87 -36.28
C HIS A 47 51.12 27.89 -36.86
N LEU A 48 50.98 29.06 -36.24
CA LEU A 48 50.20 30.19 -36.75
C LEU A 48 50.99 30.83 -37.89
N ASP A 49 50.64 30.56 -39.14
CA ASP A 49 50.92 31.40 -40.31
C ASP A 49 50.20 30.78 -41.51
N ASP A 50 48.92 31.11 -41.73
CA ASP A 50 48.24 31.01 -43.04
C ASP A 50 46.76 31.46 -42.89
N ILE A 51 46.56 32.78 -42.93
CA ILE A 51 45.23 33.43 -43.03
C ILE A 51 45.07 33.95 -44.46
N VAL A 52 44.81 33.11 -45.48
CA VAL A 52 44.19 33.56 -46.75
C VAL A 52 43.48 32.38 -47.45
N THR A 53 42.14 32.38 -47.37
CA THR A 53 41.14 31.81 -48.31
C THR A 53 41.27 30.35 -48.77
N ALA A 54 40.43 29.47 -48.21
CA ALA A 54 39.45 28.68 -48.96
C ALA A 54 38.57 27.91 -47.96
N GLU A 55 37.26 27.99 -48.20
CA GLU A 55 36.22 27.18 -47.57
C GLU A 55 36.04 27.43 -46.07
N GLU A 56 35.19 28.42 -45.76
CA GLU A 56 34.34 28.36 -44.58
C GLU A 56 33.55 27.04 -44.63
N SER A 57 34.17 25.94 -44.17
CA SER A 57 33.41 25.00 -43.37
C SER A 57 33.03 25.81 -42.14
N ALA A 58 31.85 26.40 -42.22
CA ALA A 58 31.23 27.09 -41.11
C ALA A 58 31.37 26.15 -39.92
N VAL A 59 32.25 26.52 -38.99
CA VAL A 59 32.20 25.95 -37.66
C VAL A 59 30.87 26.44 -37.16
N GLU A 60 29.85 25.59 -37.31
CA GLU A 60 28.58 25.75 -36.66
C GLU A 60 28.89 25.58 -35.19
N PHE A 61 29.31 26.69 -34.57
CA PHE A 61 29.13 26.88 -33.16
C PHE A 61 27.62 26.70 -32.99
N HIS A 62 27.22 25.50 -32.57
CA HIS A 62 25.96 25.33 -31.88
C HIS A 62 26.04 26.33 -30.73
N ASN A 63 25.51 27.52 -31.01
CA ASN A 63 25.15 28.47 -30.00
C ASN A 63 24.40 27.61 -29.01
N ARG A 64 24.96 27.41 -27.80
CA ARG A 64 24.17 26.82 -26.74
C ARG A 64 23.05 27.80 -26.58
N GLU A 65 21.91 27.49 -27.20
CA GLU A 65 20.67 28.19 -27.02
C GLU A 65 20.60 28.36 -25.52
N THR A 66 20.70 29.61 -25.10
CA THR A 66 20.24 30.01 -23.79
C THR A 66 18.84 29.45 -23.75
N ASN A 67 18.69 28.34 -23.03
CA ASN A 67 17.42 27.65 -22.87
C ASN A 67 16.40 28.75 -22.68
N ASN A 68 15.44 28.77 -23.60
CA ASN A 68 14.27 29.59 -23.45
C ASN A 68 13.66 29.18 -22.11
N ASP A 69 13.98 29.93 -21.04
CA ASP A 69 13.35 29.87 -19.72
C ASP A 69 11.89 30.40 -19.85
N GLY A 70 11.13 29.85 -20.79
CA GLY A 70 9.87 30.41 -21.26
C GLY A 70 8.82 29.37 -21.66
N GLU A 71 9.19 28.09 -21.82
CA GLU A 71 8.20 27.03 -22.00
C GLU A 71 8.40 25.97 -20.91
N LEU A 72 7.63 26.13 -19.82
CA LEU A 72 7.49 25.12 -18.77
C LEU A 72 6.93 23.85 -19.41
N ASP A 73 7.74 22.78 -19.45
CA ASP A 73 7.25 21.46 -19.84
C ASP A 73 6.22 21.01 -18.78
N MET A 74 4.94 21.06 -19.17
CA MET A 74 3.81 20.70 -18.29
C MET A 74 3.63 19.19 -18.20
N THR A 75 4.29 18.41 -19.08
CA THR A 75 4.22 16.94 -19.13
C THR A 75 4.47 16.27 -17.77
N PRO A 76 5.51 16.64 -16.98
CA PRO A 76 5.71 16.10 -15.64
C PRO A 76 4.62 16.48 -14.64
N MET A 77 4.01 17.67 -14.76
CA MET A 77 2.92 18.07 -13.86
C MET A 77 1.64 17.28 -14.15
N VAL A 78 1.34 17.05 -15.42
CA VAL A 78 0.18 16.25 -15.85
C VAL A 78 0.32 14.81 -15.37
N ASP A 79 1.51 14.20 -15.50
CA ASP A 79 1.77 12.83 -15.06
C ASP A 79 1.53 12.64 -13.55
N VAL A 80 2.07 13.55 -12.71
CA VAL A 80 1.85 13.50 -11.26
C VAL A 80 0.37 13.60 -10.91
N THR A 81 -0.39 14.48 -11.57
CA THR A 81 -1.84 14.57 -11.32
C THR A 81 -2.60 13.33 -11.78
N PHE A 82 -2.19 12.70 -12.88
CA PHE A 82 -2.83 11.50 -13.40
C PHE A 82 -2.59 10.29 -12.51
N LEU A 83 -1.37 10.12 -11.99
CA LEU A 83 -1.02 9.10 -11.01
C LEU A 83 -1.83 9.25 -9.71
N LEU A 84 -2.06 10.49 -9.25
CA LEU A 84 -2.89 10.76 -8.07
C LEU A 84 -4.37 10.45 -8.32
N LEU A 85 -4.91 10.77 -9.50
CA LEU A 85 -6.30 10.46 -9.85
C LEU A 85 -6.55 8.96 -9.95
N ILE A 86 -5.63 8.19 -10.54
CA ILE A 86 -5.73 6.73 -10.58
C ILE A 86 -5.67 6.16 -9.16
N PHE A 87 -4.73 6.63 -8.34
CA PHE A 87 -4.63 6.20 -6.95
C PHE A 87 -5.92 6.49 -6.17
N PHE A 88 -6.50 7.68 -6.32
CA PHE A 88 -7.78 8.04 -5.68
C PHE A 88 -8.96 7.25 -6.22
N MET A 89 -9.04 6.98 -7.51
CA MET A 89 -10.12 6.18 -8.09
C MET A 89 -10.08 4.73 -7.59
N VAL A 90 -8.89 4.14 -7.53
CA VAL A 90 -8.69 2.77 -7.02
C VAL A 90 -8.93 2.71 -5.51
N THR A 91 -8.43 3.68 -4.73
CA THR A 91 -8.66 3.74 -3.27
C THR A 91 -10.12 4.06 -2.90
N ALA A 92 -10.83 4.87 -3.70
CA ALA A 92 -12.25 5.12 -3.53
C ALA A 92 -13.09 3.86 -3.73
N ALA A 93 -12.70 2.98 -4.67
CA ALA A 93 -13.36 1.69 -4.86
C ALA A 93 -13.29 0.79 -3.61
N PHE A 94 -12.23 0.91 -2.79
CA PHE A 94 -12.11 0.17 -1.53
C PHE A 94 -13.05 0.70 -0.43
N THR A 95 -13.60 1.91 -0.56
CA THR A 95 -14.50 2.49 0.46
C THR A 95 -15.94 1.95 0.35
N MET A 96 -16.29 1.29 -0.75
CA MET A 96 -17.68 0.88 -1.04
C MET A 96 -18.06 -0.53 -0.54
N GLN A 97 -17.23 -1.16 0.31
CA GLN A 97 -17.52 -2.52 0.84
C GLN A 97 -17.95 -2.57 2.31
N LYS A 98 -18.24 -1.43 2.96
CA LYS A 98 -18.74 -1.41 4.36
C LYS A 98 -20.03 -0.61 4.56
N SER A 99 -20.94 -0.62 3.59
CA SER A 99 -22.32 -0.19 3.86
C SER A 99 -23.15 -1.41 4.23
N PHE A 100 -23.08 -1.83 5.50
CA PHE A 100 -24.11 -2.68 6.06
C PHE A 100 -25.40 -1.84 6.08
N GLN A 101 -26.39 -2.20 5.26
CA GLN A 101 -27.74 -1.67 5.41
C GLN A 101 -28.34 -2.29 6.66
N LEU A 102 -28.09 -1.67 7.83
CA LEU A 102 -28.94 -1.90 8.98
C LEU A 102 -30.30 -1.29 8.60
N PRO A 103 -31.39 -2.07 8.45
CA PRO A 103 -32.71 -1.47 8.42
C PRO A 103 -32.88 -0.69 9.72
N THR A 104 -33.02 0.63 9.61
CA THR A 104 -33.25 1.49 10.77
C THR A 104 -34.56 1.03 11.42
N PRO A 105 -34.56 0.60 12.70
CA PRO A 105 -35.81 0.35 13.38
C PRO A 105 -36.56 1.68 13.47
N ASN A 106 -37.76 1.74 12.88
CA ASN A 106 -38.67 2.88 13.05
C ASN A 106 -38.87 3.10 14.55
N GLN A 107 -38.41 4.24 15.07
CA GLN A 107 -38.42 4.58 16.50
C GLN A 107 -39.84 4.89 17.05
N ASP A 108 -40.89 4.62 16.29
CA ASP A 108 -42.27 4.96 16.64
C ASP A 108 -43.16 3.75 16.99
N ALA A 109 -42.58 2.56 17.18
CA ALA A 109 -43.34 1.42 17.70
C ALA A 109 -43.20 1.39 19.23
N PRO A 110 -44.30 1.55 20.01
CA PRO A 110 -44.24 1.35 21.45
C PRO A 110 -43.75 -0.07 21.71
N SER A 111 -42.91 -0.23 22.73
CA SER A 111 -42.38 -1.48 23.26
C SER A 111 -43.47 -2.52 23.47
N SER A 112 -43.85 -3.23 22.43
CA SER A 112 -44.70 -4.41 22.55
C SER A 112 -43.77 -5.55 22.87
N ASN A 113 -43.88 -6.04 24.11
CA ASN A 113 -43.50 -7.39 24.51
C ASN A 113 -43.98 -8.39 23.44
N TYR A 114 -43.15 -8.64 22.43
CA TYR A 114 -43.42 -9.65 21.43
C TYR A 114 -42.61 -10.87 21.82
N ARG A 115 -43.17 -11.62 22.77
CA ARG A 115 -42.92 -13.05 22.91
C ARG A 115 -43.57 -13.74 21.71
N GLU A 116 -43.06 -13.48 20.51
CA GLU A 116 -43.32 -14.37 19.39
C GLU A 116 -42.27 -15.47 19.50
N SER A 117 -42.78 -16.65 19.82
CA SER A 117 -42.12 -17.92 19.56
C SER A 117 -41.89 -18.00 18.04
N VAL A 118 -40.88 -17.28 17.56
CA VAL A 118 -40.22 -17.60 16.30
C VAL A 118 -39.62 -18.96 16.54
N GLU A 119 -40.02 -19.95 15.75
CA GLU A 119 -39.47 -21.30 15.79
C GLU A 119 -37.95 -21.21 15.95
N GLU A 120 -37.45 -21.59 17.14
CA GLU A 120 -36.06 -21.40 17.61
C GLU A 120 -35.05 -22.29 16.85
N ASP A 121 -35.44 -22.83 15.70
CA ASP A 121 -34.64 -23.69 14.86
C ASP A 121 -33.77 -22.84 13.92
N GLY A 122 -32.89 -22.00 14.47
CA GLY A 122 -31.84 -21.36 13.68
C GLY A 122 -31.51 -19.90 13.97
N VAL A 123 -31.78 -19.41 15.18
CA VAL A 123 -31.37 -18.06 15.60
C VAL A 123 -30.30 -18.17 16.67
N ILE A 124 -29.20 -17.45 16.50
CA ILE A 124 -28.16 -17.31 17.53
C ILE A 124 -28.33 -15.93 18.17
N THR A 125 -28.25 -15.88 19.49
CA THR A 125 -28.38 -14.64 20.26
C THR A 125 -27.06 -14.33 20.96
N VAL A 126 -26.57 -13.10 20.84
CA VAL A 126 -25.41 -12.58 21.56
C VAL A 126 -25.87 -11.47 22.47
N ARG A 127 -25.83 -11.71 23.78
CA ARG A 127 -26.16 -10.73 24.81
C ARG A 127 -24.88 -10.04 25.28
N ILE A 128 -24.92 -8.71 25.41
CA ILE A 128 -23.84 -7.88 25.93
C ILE A 128 -24.33 -7.27 27.25
N ASP A 129 -23.70 -7.67 28.34
CA ASP A 129 -24.04 -7.19 29.67
C ASP A 129 -23.48 -5.78 29.98
N GLU A 130 -23.85 -5.23 31.14
CA GLU A 130 -23.32 -3.96 31.67
C GLU A 130 -21.80 -3.99 31.87
N TYR A 131 -21.21 -5.17 32.08
CA TYR A 131 -19.76 -5.36 32.27
C TYR A 131 -19.00 -5.52 30.96
N ASN A 132 -19.66 -5.36 29.80
CA ASN A 132 -19.06 -5.49 28.47
C ASN A 132 -18.56 -6.91 28.15
N THR A 133 -19.18 -7.91 28.76
CA THR A 133 -18.95 -9.32 28.50
C THR A 133 -19.99 -9.85 27.52
N PHE A 134 -19.55 -10.67 26.57
CA PHE A 134 -20.45 -11.31 25.61
C PHE A 134 -20.94 -12.64 26.17
N HIS A 135 -22.24 -12.90 26.02
CA HIS A 135 -22.89 -14.16 26.35
C HIS A 135 -23.55 -14.68 25.08
N VAL A 136 -23.13 -15.86 24.62
CA VAL A 136 -23.64 -16.45 23.38
C VAL A 136 -24.62 -17.55 23.73
N SER A 137 -25.84 -17.44 23.19
CA SER A 137 -26.89 -18.45 23.28
C SER A 137 -27.17 -19.00 21.88
N ALA A 138 -27.24 -20.33 21.78
CA ALA A 138 -27.45 -21.03 20.51
C ALA A 138 -28.43 -22.19 20.70
N PRO A 139 -29.20 -22.55 19.66
CA PRO A 139 -30.04 -23.74 19.70
C PRO A 139 -29.18 -24.99 19.92
N GLY A 140 -29.51 -25.79 20.92
CA GLY A 140 -28.75 -26.99 21.28
C GLY A 140 -27.70 -26.79 22.38
N TRP A 141 -27.56 -25.58 22.93
CA TRP A 141 -26.75 -25.34 24.14
C TRP A 141 -27.66 -25.28 25.37
N ASP A 142 -27.29 -26.02 26.43
CA ASP A 142 -28.05 -26.03 27.69
C ASP A 142 -27.85 -24.73 28.51
N GLU A 143 -26.72 -24.04 28.31
CA GLU A 143 -26.34 -22.84 29.04
C GLU A 143 -25.72 -21.78 28.10
N GLU A 144 -25.96 -20.51 28.40
CA GLU A 144 -25.28 -19.38 27.75
C GLU A 144 -23.77 -19.47 27.97
N GLN A 145 -23.01 -19.24 26.90
CA GLN A 145 -21.57 -19.35 26.93
C GLN A 145 -20.93 -17.96 27.00
N GLU A 146 -20.19 -17.73 28.08
CA GLU A 146 -19.44 -16.50 28.29
C GLU A 146 -18.21 -16.41 27.36
N ALA A 147 -18.06 -15.27 26.72
CA ALA A 147 -16.97 -14.94 25.82
C ALA A 147 -16.43 -13.53 26.16
N PRO A 148 -15.40 -13.40 27.01
CA PRO A 148 -14.89 -12.09 27.41
C PRO A 148 -14.04 -11.39 26.33
N SER A 149 -13.62 -12.12 25.28
CA SER A 149 -12.76 -11.62 24.21
C SER A 149 -13.37 -11.83 22.83
N GLU A 150 -12.95 -11.00 21.86
CA GLU A 150 -13.38 -11.10 20.45
C GLU A 150 -13.07 -12.47 19.83
N GLN A 151 -11.87 -13.01 20.11
CA GLN A 151 -11.46 -14.31 19.60
C GLN A 151 -12.34 -15.44 20.15
N GLU A 152 -12.72 -15.33 21.41
CA GLU A 152 -13.60 -16.30 22.05
C GLU A 152 -15.03 -16.17 21.51
N LEU A 153 -15.52 -14.94 21.31
CA LEU A 153 -16.82 -14.68 20.69
C LEU A 153 -16.90 -15.33 19.30
N LEU A 154 -15.89 -15.10 18.44
CA LEU A 154 -15.80 -15.72 17.12
C LEU A 154 -15.76 -17.26 17.21
N ARG A 155 -15.05 -17.82 18.19
CA ARG A 155 -15.00 -19.27 18.40
C ARG A 155 -16.39 -19.82 18.76
N ARG A 156 -17.05 -19.22 19.75
CA ARG A 156 -18.40 -19.61 20.19
C ARG A 156 -19.42 -19.47 19.07
N LEU A 157 -19.37 -18.39 18.32
CA LEU A 157 -20.26 -18.17 17.20
C LEU A 157 -20.06 -19.17 16.06
N ARG A 158 -18.82 -19.57 15.77
CA ARG A 158 -18.54 -20.66 14.81
C ARG A 158 -19.08 -22.01 15.29
N GLU A 159 -18.93 -22.30 16.58
CA GLU A 159 -19.46 -23.53 17.20
C GLU A 159 -20.98 -23.55 17.18
N ALA A 160 -21.62 -22.43 17.54
CA ALA A 160 -23.06 -22.24 17.45
C ALA A 160 -23.59 -22.42 16.03
N ARG A 161 -22.86 -21.90 15.02
CA ARG A 161 -23.25 -22.02 13.60
C ARG A 161 -23.13 -23.44 13.05
N GLN A 162 -22.20 -24.23 13.58
CA GLN A 162 -22.00 -25.64 13.20
C GLN A 162 -22.90 -26.60 14.02
N GLY A 163 -23.60 -26.07 15.03
CA GLY A 163 -24.43 -26.81 15.98
C GLY A 163 -25.52 -27.64 15.31
N ASP A 164 -25.77 -28.80 15.91
CA ASP A 164 -26.77 -29.83 15.58
C ASP A 164 -26.49 -30.80 14.42
N GLY A 165 -25.58 -30.55 13.48
CA GLY A 165 -25.24 -31.53 12.43
C GLY A 165 -26.43 -32.00 11.57
N ARG A 166 -27.59 -31.34 11.72
CA ARG A 166 -28.85 -31.60 11.00
C ARG A 166 -28.93 -30.88 9.65
N GLY A 167 -27.85 -30.22 9.24
CA GLY A 167 -27.78 -29.45 8.00
C GLY A 167 -28.57 -28.14 8.03
N ASN A 168 -29.16 -27.77 9.17
CA ASN A 168 -29.75 -26.47 9.39
C ASN A 168 -28.68 -25.54 9.97
N VAL A 169 -28.17 -24.63 9.15
CA VAL A 169 -27.18 -23.64 9.59
C VAL A 169 -27.94 -22.37 9.97
N PRO A 170 -27.90 -21.92 11.24
CA PRO A 170 -28.48 -20.64 11.62
C PRO A 170 -27.81 -19.52 10.83
N ASN A 171 -28.62 -18.71 10.15
CA ASN A 171 -28.17 -17.56 9.37
C ASN A 171 -28.56 -16.21 10.01
N THR A 172 -29.35 -16.25 11.09
CA THR A 172 -29.85 -15.06 11.78
C THR A 172 -29.13 -14.88 13.11
N LEU A 173 -28.58 -13.70 13.33
CA LEU A 173 -27.94 -13.27 14.56
C LEU A 173 -28.75 -12.14 15.20
N ILE A 174 -29.09 -12.30 16.48
CA ILE A 174 -29.67 -11.22 17.29
C ILE A 174 -28.62 -10.76 18.30
N VAL A 175 -28.22 -9.50 18.22
CA VAL A 175 -27.35 -8.85 19.20
C VAL A 175 -28.24 -8.09 20.18
N GLU A 176 -28.24 -8.51 21.43
CA GLU A 176 -28.94 -7.89 22.55
C GLU A 176 -27.95 -7.08 23.37
N ALA A 177 -28.01 -5.76 23.29
CA ALA A 177 -27.10 -4.88 24.01
C ALA A 177 -27.80 -4.23 25.21
N ASN A 178 -27.18 -4.31 26.39
CA ASN A 178 -27.59 -3.50 27.54
C ASN A 178 -27.37 -2.01 27.24
N GLY A 179 -28.22 -1.13 27.79
CA GLY A 179 -28.11 0.32 27.64
C GLY A 179 -26.77 0.91 28.12
N ASP A 180 -26.11 0.26 29.09
CA ASP A 180 -24.81 0.67 29.62
C ASP A 180 -23.61 0.03 28.88
N ALA A 181 -23.87 -0.85 27.91
CA ALA A 181 -22.81 -1.47 27.12
C ALA A 181 -22.11 -0.44 26.22
N THR A 182 -20.78 -0.55 26.13
CA THR A 182 -19.99 0.34 25.28
C THR A 182 -20.28 0.09 23.80
N HIS A 183 -20.37 1.18 23.02
CA HIS A 183 -20.61 1.08 21.58
C HIS A 183 -19.57 0.22 20.86
N GLU A 184 -18.31 0.27 21.29
CA GLU A 184 -17.22 -0.57 20.78
C GLU A 184 -17.56 -2.07 20.83
N LYS A 185 -18.17 -2.52 21.92
CA LYS A 185 -18.55 -3.93 22.11
C LYS A 185 -19.72 -4.32 21.23
N VAL A 186 -20.69 -3.44 21.07
CA VAL A 186 -21.81 -3.65 20.14
C VAL A 186 -21.30 -3.81 18.72
N VAL A 187 -20.41 -2.91 18.28
CA VAL A 187 -19.79 -3.00 16.94
C VAL A 187 -18.97 -4.29 16.79
N MET A 188 -18.20 -4.66 17.82
CA MET A 188 -17.44 -5.92 17.83
C MET A 188 -18.34 -7.16 17.67
N ALA A 189 -19.51 -7.18 18.31
CA ALA A 189 -20.47 -8.28 18.14
C ALA A 189 -21.08 -8.32 16.72
N LEU A 190 -21.38 -7.15 16.14
CA LEU A 190 -21.89 -7.04 14.77
C LEU A 190 -20.84 -7.48 13.75
N ASP A 191 -19.58 -7.06 13.92
CA ASP A 191 -18.45 -7.44 13.06
C ASP A 191 -18.19 -8.94 13.15
N ALA A 192 -18.20 -9.51 14.36
CA ALA A 192 -18.03 -10.94 14.58
C ALA A 192 -19.13 -11.77 13.88
N GLY A 193 -20.37 -11.28 13.90
CA GLY A 193 -21.49 -11.88 13.17
C GLY A 193 -21.33 -11.83 11.64
N SER A 194 -20.83 -10.72 11.12
CA SER A 194 -20.56 -10.60 9.69
C SER A 194 -19.37 -11.47 9.26
N GLU A 195 -18.33 -11.59 10.08
CA GLU A 195 -17.12 -12.37 9.75
C GLU A 195 -17.41 -13.87 9.62
N ILE A 196 -18.23 -14.40 10.53
CA ILE A 196 -18.66 -15.80 10.47
C ILE A 196 -19.69 -16.07 9.38
N GLY A 197 -20.18 -15.05 8.67
CA GLY A 197 -21.12 -15.18 7.55
C GLY A 197 -22.59 -15.32 7.95
N MET A 198 -23.05 -14.61 8.98
CA MET A 198 -24.48 -14.42 9.25
C MET A 198 -25.07 -13.48 8.20
N GLU A 199 -26.20 -13.87 7.61
CA GLU A 199 -26.85 -13.12 6.53
C GLU A 199 -27.75 -12.00 7.09
N GLU A 200 -28.42 -12.26 8.21
CA GLU A 200 -29.30 -11.30 8.87
C GLU A 200 -28.79 -11.02 10.28
N VAL A 201 -28.38 -9.78 10.55
CA VAL A 201 -27.97 -9.33 11.88
C VAL A 201 -28.97 -8.27 12.38
N LYS A 202 -29.62 -8.56 13.51
CA LYS A 202 -30.59 -7.68 14.17
C LYS A 202 -29.99 -7.17 15.47
N LEU A 203 -30.11 -5.87 15.72
CA LEU A 203 -29.73 -5.25 16.99
C LEU A 203 -31.00 -4.95 17.80
N ARG A 204 -31.02 -5.36 19.06
CA ARG A 204 -32.05 -5.05 20.05
C ARG A 204 -31.36 -4.48 21.30
N THR A 205 -31.93 -3.43 21.88
CA THR A 205 -31.52 -2.95 23.21
C THR A 205 -32.37 -3.64 24.26
N VAL A 206 -31.74 -4.08 25.34
CA VAL A 206 -32.42 -4.69 26.49
C VAL A 206 -32.10 -3.83 27.71
N ASP A 207 -33.14 -3.25 28.31
CA ASP A 207 -33.03 -2.59 29.60
C ASP A 207 -33.35 -3.64 30.67
N GLU A 208 -32.36 -4.06 31.46
CA GLU A 208 -32.59 -4.92 32.62
C GLU A 208 -33.10 -4.03 33.77
N GLU A 209 -34.31 -4.32 34.28
CA GLU A 209 -35.02 -3.55 35.32
C GLU A 209 -34.62 -3.95 36.75
#